data_AF-A0AAV9RWP5-F1
#
_entry.id   AF-A0AAV9RWP5-F1
#
_cell.length_a   1.000
_cell.length_b   1.000
_cell.length_c   1.000
_cell.angle_alpha   90.00
_cell.angle_beta   90.00
_cell.angle_gamma   90.00
#
_symmetry.space_group_name_H-M   'P 1'
#
loop_
_entity.id
_entity.type
_entity.pdbx_description
1 polymer ?
#
loop_
_entity_poly.entity_id
_entity_poly.type
_entity_poly.pdbx_seq_one_letter_code
_entity_poly.pdbx_strand_id
1 'polypeptide(L)'
;MAALSKIPHSCYEVGHTWHPSCVQSAADITKGALEVSFKIYAPLYLIAAVLRRKKKDYYLKRLLPEILWSTSFLTTNGSLFIVFFCILRKFLGGFYPWSSGFGAALPASYIAILLERKSRRGLLTIYMANLASETLFRMAVTRGVVKPVRHGEVLLFSITASAFMFLFREHLLEARL
;
A
#
# COMPACT_ATOMS: atom_id res chain seq x y z
N MET A 1 -20.91 14.18 -14.60
CA MET A 1 -21.46 13.91 -13.26
C MET A 1 -21.59 12.40 -12.99
N ALA A 2 -20.53 11.61 -13.24
CA ALA A 2 -20.54 10.16 -13.02
C ALA A 2 -19.86 9.74 -11.71
N ALA A 3 -19.13 10.64 -11.04
CA ALA A 3 -18.31 10.31 -9.87
C ALA A 3 -19.12 10.04 -8.58
N LEU A 4 -20.41 10.41 -8.56
CA LEU A 4 -21.31 10.25 -7.42
C LEU A 4 -22.52 9.35 -7.73
N SER A 5 -22.60 8.77 -8.93
CA SER A 5 -23.70 7.85 -9.25
C SER A 5 -23.53 6.55 -8.46
N LYS A 6 -24.59 6.17 -7.75
CA LYS A 6 -24.65 4.93 -7.00
C LYS A 6 -24.60 3.74 -7.95
N ILE A 7 -23.68 2.82 -7.69
CA ILE A 7 -23.53 1.55 -8.38
C ILE A 7 -24.26 0.48 -7.54
N PRO A 8 -25.37 -0.11 -8.04
CA PRO A 8 -26.24 -0.99 -7.26
C PRO A 8 -25.75 -2.45 -7.24
N HIS A 9 -24.44 -2.66 -7.08
CA HIS A 9 -23.86 -4.01 -7.03
C HIS A 9 -23.56 -4.47 -5.61
N SER A 10 -23.54 -5.79 -5.44
CA SER A 10 -23.14 -6.40 -4.17
C SER A 10 -21.62 -6.43 -3.99
N CYS A 11 -21.15 -6.43 -2.74
CA CYS A 11 -19.72 -6.62 -2.45
C CYS A 11 -19.24 -8.01 -2.90
N TYR A 12 -20.13 -8.99 -2.95
CA TYR A 12 -19.89 -10.30 -3.55
C TYR A 12 -19.65 -10.18 -5.06
N GLU A 13 -20.51 -9.47 -5.80
CA GLU A 13 -20.37 -9.31 -7.26
C GLU A 13 -19.10 -8.56 -7.69
N VAL A 14 -18.58 -7.65 -6.84
CA VAL A 14 -17.50 -6.75 -7.23
C VAL A 14 -16.17 -7.08 -6.54
N GLY A 15 -16.19 -7.39 -5.25
CA GLY A 15 -14.98 -7.44 -4.42
C GLY A 15 -14.57 -8.83 -3.92
N HIS A 16 -15.53 -9.72 -3.70
CA HIS A 16 -15.26 -11.06 -3.18
C HIS A 16 -16.10 -12.17 -3.83
N THR A 17 -15.98 -12.27 -5.15
CA THR A 17 -16.81 -13.12 -6.04
C THR A 17 -16.71 -14.63 -5.77
N TRP A 18 -15.74 -15.08 -4.98
CA TRP A 18 -15.56 -16.49 -4.65
C TRP A 18 -16.40 -16.96 -3.45
N HIS A 19 -16.81 -16.06 -2.54
CA HIS A 19 -17.60 -16.46 -1.37
C HIS A 19 -18.58 -15.36 -0.93
N PRO A 20 -19.88 -15.65 -0.72
CA PRO A 20 -20.88 -14.62 -0.42
C PRO A 20 -20.73 -13.97 0.98
N SER A 21 -20.15 -14.69 1.95
CA SER A 21 -19.85 -14.12 3.27
C SER A 21 -18.63 -13.19 3.25
N CYS A 22 -18.81 -11.94 3.69
CA CYS A 22 -17.73 -10.96 3.82
C CYS A 22 -16.66 -11.40 4.84
N VAL A 23 -17.07 -12.07 5.91
CA VAL A 23 -16.16 -12.51 6.98
C VAL A 23 -15.25 -13.62 6.47
N GLN A 24 -15.84 -14.62 5.78
CA GLN A 24 -15.07 -15.70 5.18
C GLN A 24 -14.12 -15.15 4.11
N SER A 25 -14.61 -14.24 3.26
CA SER A 25 -13.79 -13.61 2.23
C SER A 25 -12.63 -12.82 2.81
N ALA A 26 -12.83 -12.10 3.92
CA ALA A 26 -11.76 -11.40 4.63
C ALA A 26 -10.73 -12.39 5.20
N ALA A 27 -11.16 -13.53 5.75
CA ALA A 27 -10.26 -14.58 6.24
C ALA A 27 -9.44 -15.21 5.10
N ASP A 28 -10.07 -15.50 3.96
CA ASP A 28 -9.42 -16.06 2.78
C ASP A 28 -8.35 -15.10 2.23
N ILE A 29 -8.69 -13.81 2.10
CA ILE A 29 -7.75 -12.76 1.71
C ILE A 29 -6.63 -12.63 2.72
N THR A 30 -6.92 -12.70 4.01
CA THR A 30 -5.89 -12.63 5.05
C THR A 30 -4.90 -13.78 4.94
N LYS A 31 -5.40 -15.00 4.73
CA LYS A 31 -4.56 -16.19 4.54
C LYS A 31 -3.70 -16.06 3.29
N GLY A 32 -4.29 -15.67 2.16
CA GLY A 32 -3.56 -15.48 0.90
C GLY A 32 -2.53 -14.35 0.99
N ALA A 33 -2.91 -13.22 1.59
CA ALA A 33 -2.03 -12.07 1.79
C ALA A 33 -0.87 -12.42 2.73
N LEU A 34 -1.09 -13.21 3.79
CA LEU A 34 -0.04 -13.70 4.68
C LEU A 34 0.97 -14.57 3.92
N GLU A 35 0.49 -15.51 3.11
CA GLU A 35 1.34 -16.39 2.31
C GLU A 35 2.19 -15.61 1.32
N VAL A 36 1.58 -14.70 0.55
CA VAL A 36 2.28 -13.87 -0.44
C VAL A 36 3.27 -12.93 0.26
N SER A 37 2.86 -12.29 1.35
CA SER A 37 3.73 -11.38 2.10
C SER A 37 4.95 -12.11 2.64
N PHE A 38 4.77 -13.32 3.17
CA PHE A 38 5.89 -14.12 3.65
C PHE A 38 6.82 -14.54 2.51
N LYS A 39 6.27 -14.96 1.36
CA LYS A 39 7.05 -15.31 0.15
C LYS A 39 7.87 -14.15 -0.40
N ILE A 40 7.44 -12.91 -0.22
CA ILE A 40 8.19 -11.71 -0.65
C ILE A 40 9.25 -11.33 0.39
N TYR A 41 8.86 -11.19 1.66
CA TYR A 41 9.74 -10.65 2.69
C TYR A 41 10.78 -11.66 3.18
N ALA A 42 10.43 -12.94 3.33
CA ALA A 42 11.38 -13.94 3.81
C ALA A 42 12.68 -14.00 2.96
N PRO A 43 12.63 -14.15 1.62
CA PRO A 43 13.85 -14.16 0.81
C PRO A 43 14.56 -12.81 0.80
N LEU A 44 13.83 -11.69 0.75
CA LEU A 44 14.43 -10.35 0.76
C LEU A 44 15.31 -10.14 2.01
N TYR A 45 14.76 -10.44 3.17
CA TYR A 45 15.46 -10.32 4.45
C TYR A 45 16.59 -11.34 4.57
N LEU A 46 16.38 -12.57 4.11
CA LEU A 46 17.41 -13.62 4.14
C LEU A 46 18.62 -13.24 3.28
N ILE A 47 18.41 -12.82 2.04
CA ILE A 47 19.47 -12.36 1.13
C ILE A 47 20.22 -11.18 1.74
N ALA A 48 19.50 -10.20 2.29
CA ALA A 48 20.13 -9.06 2.96
C ALA A 48 20.98 -9.46 4.18
N ALA A 49 20.56 -10.47 4.94
CA ALA A 49 21.30 -10.99 6.09
C ALA A 49 22.58 -11.75 5.66
N VAL A 50 22.49 -12.56 4.60
CA VAL A 50 23.61 -13.30 4.02
C VAL A 50 24.66 -12.35 3.45
N LEU A 51 24.24 -11.37 2.64
CA LEU A 51 25.16 -10.36 2.07
C LEU A 51 25.89 -9.56 3.15
N ARG A 52 25.24 -9.29 4.27
CA ARG A 52 25.82 -8.58 5.43
C ARG A 52 26.58 -9.50 6.40
N ARG A 53 26.76 -10.79 6.07
CA ARG A 53 27.47 -11.81 6.86
C ARG A 53 27.09 -11.79 8.36
N LYS A 54 25.78 -11.72 8.65
CA LYS A 54 25.32 -11.63 10.05
C LYS A 54 25.50 -12.96 10.80
N LYS A 55 25.75 -12.88 12.11
CA LYS A 55 25.91 -14.05 13.01
C LYS A 55 24.60 -14.84 13.15
N LYS A 56 24.67 -16.13 13.52
CA LYS A 56 23.50 -17.02 13.67
C LYS A 56 22.44 -16.45 14.63
N ASP A 57 22.85 -15.80 15.72
CA ASP A 57 21.93 -15.18 16.69
C ASP A 57 21.04 -14.08 16.09
N TYR A 58 21.53 -13.40 15.04
CA TYR A 58 20.78 -12.34 14.37
C TYR A 58 19.55 -12.89 13.64
N TYR A 59 19.62 -14.11 13.10
CA TYR A 59 18.53 -14.70 12.34
C TYR A 59 17.29 -14.93 13.23
N LEU A 60 17.47 -15.52 14.41
CA LEU A 60 16.36 -15.79 15.31
C LEU A 60 15.91 -14.53 16.07
N LYS A 61 16.85 -13.75 16.60
CA LYS A 61 16.51 -12.62 17.50
C LYS A 61 16.04 -11.37 16.76
N ARG A 62 16.38 -11.21 15.48
CA ARG A 62 16.13 -9.96 14.75
C ARG A 62 15.51 -10.17 13.37
N LEU A 63 16.02 -11.11 12.58
CA LEU A 63 15.51 -11.34 11.23
C LEU A 63 14.06 -11.85 11.25
N LEU A 64 13.78 -12.88 12.05
CA LEU A 64 12.45 -13.47 12.13
C LEU A 64 11.39 -12.47 12.64
N PRO A 65 11.62 -11.71 13.73
CA PRO A 65 10.73 -10.61 14.12
C PRO A 65 10.59 -9.51 13.04
N GLU A 66 11.64 -9.22 12.28
CA GLU A 66 11.57 -8.24 11.17
C GLU A 66 10.71 -8.74 10.00
N ILE A 67 10.85 -10.02 9.62
CA ILE A 67 10.03 -10.65 8.58
C ILE A 67 8.57 -10.69 9.02
N LEU A 68 8.29 -11.16 10.24
CA LEU A 68 6.92 -11.23 10.76
C LEU A 68 6.29 -9.84 10.82
N TRP A 69 7.03 -8.83 11.27
CA TRP A 69 6.51 -7.47 11.33
C TRP A 69 6.15 -6.90 9.95
N SER A 70 7.04 -7.07 8.96
CA SER A 70 6.77 -6.66 7.57
C SER A 70 5.62 -7.45 6.94
N THR A 71 5.55 -8.74 7.25
CA THR A 71 4.46 -9.60 6.77
C THR A 71 3.13 -9.14 7.35
N SER A 72 3.08 -8.85 8.66
CA SER A 72 1.89 -8.31 9.31
C SER A 72 1.48 -6.96 8.72
N PHE A 73 2.42 -6.05 8.46
CA PHE A 73 2.13 -4.77 7.81
C PHE A 73 1.39 -4.96 6.46
N LEU A 74 1.97 -5.75 5.56
CA LEU A 74 1.41 -5.92 4.21
C LEU A 74 0.10 -6.72 4.24
N THR A 75 0.04 -7.74 5.09
CA THR A 75 -1.18 -8.54 5.30
C THR A 75 -2.30 -7.66 5.83
N THR A 76 -2.05 -6.85 6.86
CA THR A 76 -3.05 -5.93 7.41
C THR A 76 -3.55 -4.94 6.38
N ASN A 77 -2.67 -4.37 5.55
CA ASN A 77 -3.08 -3.45 4.48
C ASN A 77 -4.05 -4.12 3.50
N GLY A 78 -3.73 -5.33 3.02
CA GLY A 78 -4.59 -6.08 2.08
C GLY A 78 -5.90 -6.56 2.71
N SER A 79 -5.83 -7.12 3.92
CA SER A 79 -7.01 -7.61 4.65
C SER A 79 -7.97 -6.49 5.03
N LEU A 80 -7.46 -5.36 5.53
CA LEU A 80 -8.31 -4.23 5.90
C LEU A 80 -8.95 -3.58 4.67
N PHE A 81 -8.29 -3.60 3.51
CA PHE A 81 -8.89 -3.09 2.28
C PHE A 81 -10.22 -3.80 1.98
N ILE A 82 -10.24 -5.15 1.97
CA ILE A 82 -11.49 -5.89 1.67
C ILE A 82 -12.54 -5.72 2.78
N VAL A 83 -12.11 -5.58 4.04
CA VAL A 83 -13.00 -5.31 5.18
C VAL A 83 -13.66 -3.94 5.03
N PHE A 84 -12.88 -2.87 4.81
CA PHE A 84 -13.42 -1.52 4.62
C PHE A 84 -14.23 -1.40 3.33
N PHE A 85 -13.87 -2.13 2.28
CA PHE A 85 -14.65 -2.22 1.04
C PHE A 85 -16.08 -2.69 1.33
N CYS A 86 -16.24 -3.71 2.18
CA CYS A 86 -17.55 -4.24 2.56
C CYS A 86 -18.29 -3.31 3.55
N ILE A 87 -17.57 -2.79 4.56
CA ILE A 87 -18.15 -1.88 5.57
C ILE A 87 -18.67 -0.61 4.90
N LEU A 88 -17.87 0.01 4.03
CA LEU A 88 -18.23 1.27 3.39
C LEU A 88 -19.42 1.09 2.44
N ARG A 89 -19.52 -0.05 1.74
CA ARG A 89 -20.72 -0.40 0.96
C ARG A 89 -21.95 -0.55 1.84
N LYS A 90 -21.83 -1.20 3.00
CA LYS A 90 -22.95 -1.38 3.94
C LYS A 90 -23.40 -0.04 4.54
N PHE A 91 -22.44 0.83 4.86
CA PHE A 91 -22.70 2.15 5.44
C PHE A 91 -23.36 3.11 4.42
N LEU A 92 -22.87 3.11 3.17
CA LEU A 92 -23.39 3.99 2.12
C LEU A 92 -24.57 3.39 1.33
N GLY A 93 -24.98 2.16 1.65
CA GLY A 93 -26.07 1.44 0.99
C GLY A 93 -25.80 1.06 -0.48
N GLY A 94 -24.54 1.10 -0.93
CA GLY A 94 -24.11 0.83 -2.30
C GLY A 94 -22.66 1.27 -2.55
N PHE A 95 -22.17 1.07 -3.77
CA PHE A 95 -20.86 1.56 -4.17
C PHE A 95 -20.95 2.93 -4.84
N TYR A 96 -19.94 3.76 -4.61
CA TYR A 96 -19.67 4.98 -5.35
C TYR A 96 -18.31 4.81 -6.04
N PRO A 97 -18.07 5.48 -7.19
CA PRO A 97 -16.79 5.39 -7.90
C PRO A 97 -15.55 5.68 -7.05
N TRP A 98 -15.67 6.52 -6.03
CA TRP A 98 -14.58 6.82 -5.09
C TRP A 98 -14.50 5.82 -3.93
N SER A 99 -15.62 5.22 -3.52
CA SER A 99 -15.72 4.46 -2.27
C SER A 99 -15.10 3.07 -2.40
N SER A 100 -15.24 2.42 -3.57
CA SER A 100 -14.70 1.08 -3.84
C SER A 100 -13.17 1.05 -3.94
N GLY A 101 -12.54 2.18 -4.32
CA GLY A 101 -11.09 2.33 -4.36
C GLY A 101 -10.59 3.14 -3.18
N PHE A 102 -10.51 4.45 -3.37
CA PHE A 102 -9.89 5.38 -2.42
C PHE A 102 -10.54 5.33 -1.03
N GLY A 103 -11.87 5.25 -0.95
CA GLY A 103 -12.60 5.21 0.32
C GLY A 103 -12.28 3.99 1.18
N ALA A 104 -12.09 2.81 0.59
CA ALA A 104 -11.68 1.60 1.30
C ALA A 104 -10.16 1.57 1.58
N ALA A 105 -9.36 2.05 0.63
CA ALA A 105 -7.90 2.04 0.73
C ALA A 105 -7.35 3.01 1.79
N LEU A 106 -7.92 4.21 1.91
CA LEU A 106 -7.47 5.21 2.89
C LEU A 106 -7.42 4.69 4.33
N PRO A 107 -8.53 4.20 4.93
CA PRO A 107 -8.51 3.73 6.31
C PRO A 107 -7.67 2.46 6.47
N ALA A 108 -7.65 1.57 5.47
CA ALA A 108 -6.82 0.37 5.46
C ALA A 108 -5.32 0.72 5.54
N SER A 109 -4.86 1.60 4.65
CA SER A 109 -3.46 2.03 4.59
C SER A 109 -3.07 2.92 5.77
N TYR A 110 -3.99 3.70 6.33
CA TYR A 110 -3.74 4.46 7.55
C TYR A 110 -3.47 3.53 8.74
N ILE A 111 -4.29 2.50 8.95
CA ILE A 111 -4.06 1.54 10.03
C ILE A 111 -2.78 0.73 9.78
N ALA A 112 -2.52 0.33 8.53
CA ALA A 112 -1.31 -0.38 8.17
C ALA A 112 -0.04 0.46 8.46
N ILE A 113 0.00 1.74 8.09
CA ILE A 113 1.19 2.57 8.33
C ILE A 113 1.49 2.77 9.82
N LEU A 114 0.46 2.73 10.67
CA LEU A 114 0.61 2.79 12.13
C LEU A 114 1.27 1.53 12.68
N LEU A 115 1.03 0.37 12.06
CA LEU A 115 1.72 -0.89 12.39
C LEU A 115 3.17 -0.90 11.89
N GLU A 116 3.49 -0.26 10.76
CA GLU A 116 4.85 -0.25 10.22
C GLU A 116 5.84 0.43 11.18
N ARG A 117 7.10 -0.01 11.20
CA ARG A 117 8.15 0.56 12.05
C ARG A 117 8.50 1.98 11.61
N LYS A 118 8.61 2.92 12.57
CA LYS A 118 8.94 4.34 12.32
C LYS A 118 10.16 4.53 11.39
N SER A 119 11.21 3.71 11.57
CA SER A 119 12.43 3.77 10.76
C SER A 119 12.22 3.48 9.26
N ARG A 120 11.19 2.71 8.88
CA ARG A 120 10.92 2.32 7.48
C ARG A 120 9.88 3.21 6.79
N ARG A 121 9.07 3.94 7.57
CA ARG A 121 7.99 4.80 7.06
C ARG A 121 8.51 5.84 6.08
N GLY A 122 9.64 6.52 6.38
CA GLY A 122 10.19 7.54 5.50
C GLY A 122 10.54 7.02 4.09
N LEU A 123 11.25 5.89 4.02
CA LEU A 123 11.61 5.26 2.74
C LEU A 123 10.36 4.78 1.98
N LEU A 124 9.40 4.21 2.71
CA LEU A 124 8.14 3.75 2.14
C LEU A 124 7.32 4.92 1.57
N THR A 125 7.27 6.06 2.27
CA THR A 125 6.57 7.26 1.81
C THR A 125 7.17 7.79 0.51
N ILE A 126 8.50 7.86 0.40
CA ILE A 126 9.18 8.30 -0.84
C ILE A 126 8.80 7.37 -1.99
N TYR A 127 8.90 6.06 -1.77
CA TYR A 127 8.59 5.06 -2.78
C TYR A 127 7.12 5.14 -3.23
N MET A 128 6.18 5.21 -2.28
CA MET A 128 4.74 5.32 -2.57
C MET A 128 4.37 6.64 -3.24
N ALA A 129 4.96 7.76 -2.83
CA ALA A 129 4.72 9.06 -3.46
C ALA A 129 5.17 9.07 -4.92
N ASN A 130 6.33 8.47 -5.20
CA ASN A 130 6.79 8.31 -6.57
C ASN A 130 5.84 7.43 -7.39
N LEU A 131 5.51 6.23 -6.88
CA LEU A 131 4.61 5.30 -7.55
C LEU A 131 3.22 5.93 -7.82
N ALA A 132 2.70 6.70 -6.87
CA ALA A 132 1.45 7.43 -7.02
C ALA A 132 1.54 8.50 -8.13
N SER A 133 2.65 9.24 -8.18
CA SER A 133 2.88 10.26 -9.21
C SER A 133 2.99 9.66 -10.60
N GLU A 134 3.68 8.52 -10.73
CA GLU A 134 3.76 7.76 -11.99
C GLU A 134 2.37 7.24 -12.40
N THR A 135 1.61 6.69 -11.45
CA THR A 135 0.25 6.19 -11.70
C THR A 135 -0.67 7.32 -12.16
N LEU A 136 -0.59 8.50 -11.53
CA LEU A 136 -1.36 9.68 -11.93
C LEU A 136 -1.00 10.15 -13.34
N PHE A 137 0.29 10.17 -13.69
CA PHE A 137 0.74 10.51 -15.04
C PHE A 137 0.22 9.52 -16.08
N ARG A 138 0.37 8.21 -15.83
CA ARG A 138 -0.15 7.15 -16.72
C ARG A 138 -1.67 7.29 -16.89
N MET A 139 -2.41 7.54 -15.80
CA MET A 139 -3.86 7.80 -15.89
C MET A 139 -4.19 9.05 -16.70
N ALA A 140 -3.42 10.14 -16.56
CA ALA A 140 -3.62 11.38 -17.31
C ALA A 140 -3.35 11.20 -18.82
N VAL A 141 -2.32 10.43 -19.17
CA VAL A 141 -2.00 10.07 -20.55
C VAL A 141 -3.10 9.20 -21.16
N THR A 142 -3.55 8.16 -20.47
CA THR A 142 -4.62 7.27 -20.97
C THR A 142 -5.96 8.01 -21.15
N ARG A 143 -6.21 9.05 -20.35
CA ARG A 143 -7.41 9.90 -20.47
C ARG A 143 -7.26 11.04 -21.49
N GLY A 144 -6.12 11.14 -22.18
CA GLY A 144 -5.86 12.19 -23.17
C GLY A 144 -5.65 13.60 -22.59
N VAL A 145 -5.48 13.72 -21.27
CA VAL A 145 -5.25 15.02 -20.60
C VAL A 145 -3.84 15.52 -20.86
N VAL A 146 -2.86 14.60 -20.92
CA VAL A 146 -1.45 14.90 -21.13
C VAL A 146 -0.95 14.11 -22.34
N LYS A 147 -0.21 14.76 -23.24
CA LYS A 147 0.44 14.06 -24.36
C LYS A 147 1.56 13.16 -23.82
N PRO A 148 1.74 11.93 -24.33
CA PRO A 148 2.81 11.06 -23.89
C PRO A 148 4.16 11.71 -24.21
N VAL A 149 4.91 12.06 -23.16
CA VAL A 149 6.27 12.61 -23.28
C VAL A 149 7.27 11.46 -23.15
N ARG A 150 8.26 11.39 -24.05
CA ARG A 150 9.35 10.42 -23.93
C ARG A 150 10.07 10.61 -22.58
N HIS A 151 10.11 9.57 -21.76
CA HIS A 151 10.67 9.57 -20.41
C HIS A 151 9.97 10.50 -19.40
N GLY A 152 8.70 10.85 -19.61
CA GLY A 152 7.94 11.71 -18.67
C GLY A 152 7.88 11.17 -17.24
N GLU A 153 7.85 9.84 -17.08
CA GLU A 153 7.89 9.14 -15.80
C GLU A 153 9.20 9.43 -15.03
N VAL A 154 10.33 9.51 -15.73
CA VAL A 154 11.65 9.80 -15.14
C VAL A 154 11.71 11.24 -14.64
N LEU A 155 11.16 12.19 -15.40
CA LEU A 155 11.15 13.61 -15.05
C LEU A 155 10.27 13.87 -13.82
N LEU A 156 9.12 13.21 -13.74
CA LEU A 156 8.25 13.23 -12.57
C LEU A 156 8.89 12.61 -11.34
N PHE A 157 9.58 11.47 -11.51
CA PHE A 157 10.36 10.88 -10.43
C PHE A 157 11.44 11.85 -9.91
N SER A 158 12.21 12.49 -10.80
CA SER A 158 13.24 13.44 -10.41
C SER A 158 12.69 14.62 -9.62
N ILE A 159 11.57 15.20 -10.07
CA ILE A 159 10.92 16.33 -9.38
C ILE A 159 10.37 15.91 -8.02
N THR A 160 9.65 14.79 -7.95
CA THR A 160 9.02 14.32 -6.70
C THR A 160 10.06 13.89 -5.67
N ALA A 161 11.11 13.18 -6.10
CA ALA A 161 12.23 12.80 -5.24
C ALA A 161 13.00 14.04 -4.75
N SER A 162 13.24 15.03 -5.63
CA SER A 162 13.90 16.29 -5.26
C SER A 162 13.09 17.08 -4.23
N ALA A 163 11.78 17.25 -4.47
CA ALA A 163 10.89 17.95 -3.55
C ALA A 163 10.83 17.26 -2.17
N PHE A 164 10.73 15.92 -2.16
CA PHE A 164 10.71 15.18 -0.90
C PHE A 164 12.04 15.29 -0.14
N MET A 165 13.17 15.18 -0.84
CA MET A 165 14.50 15.33 -0.22
C MET A 165 14.72 16.74 0.33
N PHE A 166 14.22 17.76 -0.36
CA PHE A 166 14.24 19.14 0.13
C PHE A 166 13.46 19.29 1.45
N LEU A 167 12.20 18.84 1.47
CA LEU A 167 11.34 18.90 2.67
C LEU A 167 11.90 18.07 3.82
N PHE A 168 12.47 16.89 3.53
CA PHE A 168 13.07 16.04 4.55
C PHE A 168 14.34 16.68 5.15
N ARG A 169 15.12 17.39 4.35
CA ARG A 169 16.30 18.13 4.81
C ARG A 169 15.93 19.30 5.73
N GLU A 170 14.88 20.05 5.39
CA GLU A 170 14.39 21.13 6.25
C GLU A 170 13.85 20.60 7.59
N HIS A 171 13.08 19.52 7.57
CA HIS A 171 12.54 18.95 8.82
C HIS A 171 13.63 18.34 9.72
N LEU A 172 14.69 17.78 9.13
CA LEU A 172 15.88 17.34 9.87
C LEU A 172 16.71 18.50 10.44
N LEU A 173 16.66 19.69 9.83
CA LEU A 173 17.31 20.89 10.34
C LEU A 173 16.53 21.49 11.51
N GLU A 174 15.19 21.52 11.43
CA GLU A 174 14.32 21.97 12.53
C GLU A 174 14.40 21.06 13.76
N ALA A 175 14.48 19.73 13.58
CA ALA A 175 14.58 18.78 14.70
C ALA A 175 15.96 18.77 15.41
N ARG A 176 16.93 19.55 14.91
CA ARG A 176 18.30 19.65 15.45
C ARG A 176 18.56 20.97 16.17
N LEU A 177 17.65 21.93 16.08
CA LEU A 177 17.61 23.21 16.81
C LEU A 177 16.74 23.06 18.06
#